data_AF-A0A930U913-F1
#
_entry.id   AF-A0A930U913-F1
#
_cell.length_a   1.000
_cell.length_b   1.000
_cell.length_c   1.000
_cell.angle_alpha   90.00
_cell.angle_beta   90.00
_cell.angle_gamma   90.00
#
_symmetry.space_group_name_H-M   'P 1'
#
loop_
_entity.id
_entity.type
_entity.pdbx_description
1 polymer ?
#
loop_
_entity_poly.entity_id
_entity_poly.type
_entity_poly.pdbx_seq_one_letter_code
_entity_poly.pdbx_strand_id
1 'polypeptide(L)' 'MAARLRREEILPALAAGEEIEIDFDGISLATQSFIHALISEAIRVHGEQALDLMTFKNCGIAPKGIIETVVQYVMETLES' A
#
# COMPACT_ATOMS: atom_id res chain seq x y z
N MET A 1 0.78 5.02 13.27
CA MET A 1 1.42 3.72 13.02
C MET A 1 1.64 3.48 11.53
N ALA A 2 0.61 3.38 10.69
CA ALA A 2 0.75 3.16 9.24
C ALA A 2 1.69 4.16 8.53
N ALA A 3 1.52 5.46 8.77
CA ALA A 3 2.40 6.49 8.20
C ALA A 3 3.86 6.38 8.68
N ARG A 4 4.11 5.76 9.84
CA ARG A 4 5.47 5.48 10.33
C ARG A 4 6.09 4.36 9.50
N LEU A 5 5.40 3.22 9.39
CA LEU A 5 5.82 2.07 8.57
C LEU A 5 6.09 2.49 7.13
N ARG A 6 5.21 3.33 6.56
CA ARG A 6 5.40 3.85 5.21
C ARG A 6 6.71 4.62 5.05
N ARG A 7 7.01 5.54 5.96
CA ARG A 7 8.20 6.40 5.87
C ARG A 7 9.49 5.68 6.21
N GLU A 8 9.44 4.76 7.16
CA GLU A 8 10.64 4.12 7.71
C GLU A 8 10.99 2.81 7.01
N GLU A 9 10.02 2.15 6.37
CA GLU A 9 10.21 0.82 5.77
C GLU A 9 9.80 0.81 4.30
N ILE A 10 8.57 1.21 3.96
CA ILE A 10 8.04 1.05 2.60
C ILE A 10 8.76 1.97 1.59
N LEU A 11 8.78 3.28 1.85
CA LEU A 11 9.38 4.26 0.94
C LEU A 11 10.89 4.00 0.71
N PRO A 12 11.71 3.73 1.74
CA PRO A 12 13.11 3.39 1.53
C PRO A 12 13.31 2.13 0.69
N ALA A 13 12.54 1.06 0.94
CA ALA A 13 12.64 -0.19 0.18
C ALA A 13 12.24 0.00 -1.29
N LEU A 14 11.15 0.72 -1.56
CA LEU A 14 10.76 1.06 -2.94
C LEU A 14 11.81 1.93 -3.64
N ALA A 15 12.42 2.89 -2.94
CA ALA A 15 13.49 3.72 -3.49
C ALA A 15 14.75 2.91 -3.82
N ALA A 16 14.99 1.80 -3.13
CA ALA A 16 16.06 0.84 -3.42
C ALA A 16 15.70 -0.17 -4.52
N GLY A 17 14.45 -0.17 -5.01
CA GLY A 17 13.96 -1.17 -5.98
C GLY A 17 13.75 -2.56 -5.37
N GLU A 18 13.55 -2.64 -4.05
CA GLU A 18 13.35 -3.89 -3.33
C GLU A 18 11.87 -4.29 -3.35
N GLU A 19 11.62 -5.60 -3.42
CA GLU A 19 10.28 -6.16 -3.26
C GLU A 19 9.85 -6.12 -1.78
N ILE A 20 8.60 -5.73 -1.55
CA ILE A 20 8.02 -5.55 -0.22
C ILE A 20 6.83 -6.47 -0.08
N GLU A 21 6.82 -7.23 1.01
CA GLU A 21 5.68 -8.04 1.42
C GLU A 21 4.95 -7.38 2.58
N ILE A 22 3.68 -7.04 2.38
CA ILE A 22 2.81 -6.50 3.42
C ILE A 22 1.85 -7.61 3.83
N ASP A 23 2.15 -8.23 4.98
CA ASP A 23 1.38 -9.35 5.51
C ASP A 23 0.25 -8.86 6.45
N PHE A 24 -0.98 -9.28 6.15
CA PHE A 24 -2.19 -8.99 6.93
C PHE A 24 -2.61 -10.17 7.83
N ASP A 25 -1.73 -11.13 8.09
CA ASP A 25 -2.02 -12.23 9.00
C ASP A 25 -2.48 -11.71 10.38
N GLY A 26 -3.54 -12.31 10.91
CA GLY A 26 -4.19 -11.87 12.15
C GLY A 26 -4.95 -10.54 12.06
N ILE A 27 -4.96 -9.84 10.92
CA ILE A 27 -5.72 -8.60 10.72
C ILE A 27 -7.11 -8.90 10.18
N SER A 28 -8.12 -8.84 11.05
CA SER A 28 -9.52 -9.06 10.68
C SER A 28 -10.20 -7.81 10.08
N LEU A 29 -9.70 -6.62 10.42
CA LEU A 29 -10.25 -5.35 9.94
C LEU A 29 -9.12 -4.34 9.69
N ALA A 30 -9.04 -3.85 8.46
CA ALA A 30 -8.27 -2.66 8.11
C ALA A 30 -9.25 -1.58 7.67
N THR A 31 -9.01 -0.32 8.04
CA THR A 31 -9.86 0.80 7.60
C THR A 31 -9.27 1.43 6.32
N GLN A 32 -10.12 2.15 5.58
CA GLN A 32 -9.66 2.94 4.43
C GLN A 32 -8.61 3.99 4.82
N SER A 33 -8.78 4.66 5.96
CA SER A 33 -7.78 5.61 6.48
C SER A 33 -6.44 4.95 6.82
N PHE A 34 -6.46 3.72 7.34
CA PHE A 34 -5.24 2.97 7.64
C PHE A 34 -4.49 2.60 6.37
N ILE A 35 -5.17 1.98 5.39
CA ILE A 35 -4.55 1.60 4.11
C ILE A 35 -4.06 2.82 3.35
N HIS A 36 -4.85 3.91 3.31
CA HIS A 36 -4.42 5.16 2.70
C HIS A 36 -3.14 5.71 3.36
N ALA A 37 -3.09 5.70 4.70
CA ALA A 37 -1.90 6.08 5.44
C ALA A 37 -0.73 5.09 5.30
N LEU A 38 -0.96 3.88 4.80
CA LEU A 38 0.09 2.88 4.59
C LEU A 38 0.73 3.00 3.21
N ILE A 39 -0.07 3.14 2.15
CA ILE A 39 0.42 2.94 0.77
C ILE A 39 0.23 4.13 -0.18
N SER A 40 -0.66 5.09 0.11
CA SER A 40 -1.03 6.10 -0.90
C SER A 40 0.13 7.00 -1.32
N GLU A 41 0.99 7.45 -0.39
CA GLU A 41 2.17 8.25 -0.75
C GLU A 41 3.20 7.42 -1.51
N ALA A 42 3.38 6.15 -1.17
CA ALA A 42 4.30 5.26 -1.89
C ALA A 42 3.90 5.12 -3.36
N ILE A 43 2.61 4.91 -3.63
CA ILE A 43 2.07 4.86 -5.00
C ILE A 43 2.19 6.23 -5.69
N ARG A 44 1.95 7.35 -4.99
CA ARG A 44 2.11 8.69 -5.59
C ARG A 44 3.55 9.01 -6.00
N VAL A 45 4.52 8.56 -5.22
CA VAL A 45 5.94 8.84 -5.46
C VAL A 45 6.51 7.94 -6.56
N HIS A 46 6.14 6.66 -6.55
CA HIS A 46 6.74 5.65 -7.43
C HIS A 46 5.84 5.20 -8.59
N GLY A 47 4.59 5.66 -8.65
CA GLY A 47 3.63 5.30 -9.70
C GLY A 47 3.32 3.81 -9.74
N GLU A 48 3.09 3.28 -10.95
CA GLU A 48 2.81 1.86 -11.18
C GLU A 48 3.93 0.94 -10.68
N GLN A 49 5.19 1.38 -10.73
CA GLN A 49 6.33 0.59 -10.25
C GLN A 49 6.21 0.22 -8.77
N ALA A 50 5.51 1.05 -7.97
CA ALA A 50 5.23 0.73 -6.59
C ALA A 50 4.40 -0.57 -6.46
N LEU A 51 3.44 -0.77 -7.37
CA LEU A 51 2.54 -1.92 -7.37
C LEU A 51 3.25 -3.19 -7.82
N ASP A 52 4.19 -3.09 -8.76
CA ASP A 52 5.03 -4.23 -9.20
C ASP A 52 5.93 -4.75 -8.07
N LEU A 53 6.35 -3.87 -7.17
CA LEU A 53 7.23 -4.20 -6.04
C LEU A 53 6.49 -4.53 -4.75
N MET A 54 5.16 -4.38 -4.67
CA MET A 54 4.39 -4.63 -3.46
C MET A 54 3.50 -5.87 -3.59
N THR A 55 3.72 -6.84 -2.72
CA THR A 55 2.84 -8.00 -2.56
C THR A 55 2.05 -7.91 -1.25
N PHE A 56 0.73 -8.01 -1.34
CA PHE A 56 -0.16 -8.03 -0.18
C PHE A 56 -0.53 -9.49 0.17
N LYS A 57 -0.10 -9.98 1.34
CA LYS A 57 -0.35 -11.37 1.78
C LYS A 57 -1.40 -11.45 2.88
N ASN A 58 -2.02 -12.63 3.00
CA ASN A 58 -3.03 -12.97 3.99
C ASN A 58 -4.18 -11.95 4.09
N CYS A 59 -4.51 -11.28 2.97
CA CYS A 59 -5.62 -10.34 2.93
C CYS A 59 -6.96 -11.08 2.92
N GLY A 60 -7.68 -11.01 4.04
CA GLY A 60 -9.10 -11.35 4.08
C GLY A 60 -9.92 -10.46 3.12
N ILE A 61 -11.19 -10.82 2.91
CA ILE A 61 -12.09 -10.14 1.96
C ILE A 61 -12.16 -8.63 2.23
N ALA A 62 -12.24 -8.23 3.51
CA ALA A 62 -12.37 -6.83 3.89
C ALA A 62 -11.09 -5.99 3.62
N PRO A 63 -9.89 -6.36 4.11
CA PRO A 63 -8.66 -5.67 3.75
C PRO A 63 -8.43 -5.61 2.24
N LYS A 64 -8.69 -6.71 1.51
CA LYS A 64 -8.49 -6.78 0.06
C LYS A 64 -9.28 -5.72 -0.70
N GLY A 65 -10.60 -5.64 -0.48
CA GLY A 65 -11.45 -4.67 -1.17
C GLY A 65 -11.07 -3.21 -0.86
N ILE A 66 -10.61 -2.94 0.36
CA ILE A 66 -10.15 -1.61 0.76
C ILE A 66 -8.81 -1.26 0.08
N ILE A 67 -7.88 -2.21 -0.02
CA ILE A 67 -6.61 -2.04 -0.75
C ILE A 67 -6.91 -1.71 -2.21
N GLU A 68 -7.75 -2.50 -2.88
CA GLU A 68 -8.17 -2.28 -4.27
C GLU A 68 -8.77 -0.88 -4.46
N THR A 69 -9.68 -0.47 -3.57
CA THR A 69 -10.32 0.85 -3.61
C THR A 69 -9.31 1.99 -3.48
N VAL A 70 -8.35 1.87 -2.55
CA VAL A 70 -7.32 2.90 -2.33
C VAL A 70 -6.34 2.96 -3.50
N VAL A 71 -5.91 1.82 -4.02
CA VAL A 71 -5.02 1.76 -5.19
C VAL A 71 -5.68 2.42 -6.40
N GLN A 72 -6.91 2.01 -6.72
CA GLN A 72 -7.66 2.59 -7.84
C GLN A 72 -7.77 4.11 -7.72
N TYR A 73 -8.23 4.60 -6.56
CA TYR A 73 -8.37 6.04 -6.34
C TYR A 73 -7.05 6.80 -6.51
N VAL A 74 -5.94 6.27 -5.99
CA VAL A 74 -4.65 6.96 -6.11
C VAL A 74 -4.16 6.97 -7.55
N MET A 75 -4.29 5.84 -8.27
CA MET A 75 -3.89 5.74 -9.68
C MET A 75 -4.69 6.68 -10.58
N GLU A 76 -6.02 6.72 -10.44
CA GLU A 76 -6.88 7.65 -11.17
C GLU A 76 -6.45 9.12 -10.97
N THR A 77 -5.99 9.47 -9.77
CA THR A 77 -5.48 10.83 -9.48
C THR A 77 -4.08 11.12 -10.02
N LEU A 78 -3.32 10.11 -10.43
CA LEU A 78 -2.00 10.29 -11.07
C LEU A 78 -2.11 10.48 -12.58
N GLU A 79 -3.16 9.92 -13.19
CA GLU A 79 -3.44 10.04 -14.63
C GLU A 79 -4.19 11.33 -15.01
N SER A 80 -4.51 12.18 -14.02
CA SER A 80 -5.26 13.44 -14.16
C SER A 80 -4.36 14.67 -14.08
#